data_AF-A0A2C0ZCC7-F1
#
_entry.id   AF-A0A2C0ZCC7-F1
#
_cell.length_a   1.000
_cell.length_b   1.000
_cell.length_c   1.000
_cell.angle_alpha   90.00
_cell.angle_beta   90.00
_cell.angle_gamma   90.00
#
_symmetry.space_group_name_H-M   'P 1'
#
loop_
_entity.id
_entity.type
_entity.pdbx_description
1 polymer ?
#
loop_
_entity_poly.entity_id
_entity_poly.type
_entity_poly.pdbx_seq_one_letter_code
_entity_poly.pdbx_strand_id
1 'polypeptide(L)'
;MRPRPLSIENPEHDRYVSLVPEGDIIEILSKQRTKTITLLSSVSEESARKAYAPGKWTLKEVIGHMTDSERVMSYRMLAIARNESAPLPAMDQDQYVSAANFNKLSWEQLLAGLDTVRSNTISLISTIDDASWDRNGTVMNSLVSIGTIAYGIAGHELHHMKVISDKYL
;
A
#
# COMPACT_ATOMS: atom_id res chain seq x y z
N MET A 1 4.60 -4.57 20.82
CA MET A 1 3.51 -4.81 19.85
C MET A 1 3.07 -3.45 19.36
N ARG A 2 3.00 -3.23 18.05
CA ARG A 2 2.65 -1.94 17.46
C ARG A 2 1.14 -1.88 17.23
N PRO A 3 0.38 -1.16 18.07
CA PRO A 3 -1.08 -1.25 18.05
C PRO A 3 -1.66 -0.52 16.84
N ARG A 4 -2.86 -0.93 16.44
CA ARG A 4 -3.68 -0.13 15.53
C ARG A 4 -4.00 1.21 16.20
N PRO A 5 -3.96 2.35 15.48
CA PRO A 5 -4.44 3.62 16.01
C PRO A 5 -5.88 3.53 16.50
N LEU A 6 -6.17 4.11 17.67
CA LEU A 6 -7.49 4.06 18.30
C LEU A 6 -8.51 5.01 17.65
N SER A 7 -8.04 6.08 17.02
CA SER A 7 -8.90 7.08 16.36
C SER A 7 -8.21 7.63 15.12
N ILE A 8 -8.94 7.68 14.00
CA ILE A 8 -8.47 8.22 12.73
C ILE A 8 -9.50 9.23 12.26
N GLU A 9 -9.14 10.52 12.24
CA GLU A 9 -10.06 11.59 11.86
C GLU A 9 -10.36 11.61 10.36
N ASN A 10 -9.40 11.23 9.53
CA ASN A 10 -9.57 11.17 8.08
C ASN A 10 -10.38 9.92 7.69
N PRO A 11 -11.61 10.07 7.15
CA PRO A 11 -12.47 8.93 6.85
C PRO A 11 -11.92 7.97 5.78
N GLU A 12 -11.09 8.47 4.86
CA GLU A 12 -10.46 7.62 3.84
C GLU A 12 -9.41 6.71 4.44
N HIS A 13 -8.61 7.23 5.38
CA HIS A 13 -7.66 6.42 6.13
C HIS A 13 -8.38 5.41 7.03
N ASP A 14 -9.43 5.85 7.74
CA ASP A 14 -10.22 4.99 8.62
C ASP A 14 -10.84 3.81 7.88
N ARG A 15 -11.36 4.06 6.66
CA ARG A 15 -11.89 3.02 5.78
C ARG A 15 -10.92 1.88 5.54
N TYR A 16 -9.65 2.18 5.28
CA TYR A 16 -8.65 1.12 5.04
C TYR A 16 -8.19 0.47 6.33
N VAL A 17 -7.87 1.27 7.35
CA VAL A 17 -7.37 0.76 8.63
C VAL A 17 -8.38 -0.18 9.29
N SER A 18 -9.68 0.12 9.17
CA SER A 18 -10.78 -0.71 9.67
C SER A 18 -10.92 -2.07 8.98
N LEU A 19 -10.31 -2.29 7.81
CA LEU A 19 -10.31 -3.61 7.14
C LEU A 19 -9.29 -4.57 7.75
N VAL A 20 -8.29 -4.05 8.45
CA VAL A 20 -7.18 -4.86 8.95
C VAL A 20 -7.67 -5.69 10.15
N PRO A 21 -7.32 -6.99 10.27
CA PRO A 21 -7.63 -7.78 11.46
C PRO A 21 -6.70 -7.40 12.64
N GLU A 22 -7.12 -7.71 13.87
CA GLU A 22 -6.26 -7.57 15.05
C GLU A 22 -4.99 -8.42 14.92
N GLY A 23 -3.86 -7.90 15.40
CA GLY A 23 -2.57 -8.61 15.37
C GLY A 23 -1.38 -7.68 15.20
N ASP A 24 -0.18 -8.28 15.20
CA ASP A 24 1.06 -7.55 14.95
C ASP A 24 1.16 -7.15 13.47
N ILE A 25 1.43 -5.86 13.22
CA ILE A 25 1.42 -5.30 11.87
C ILE A 25 2.52 -5.88 10.97
N ILE A 26 3.71 -6.23 11.51
CA ILE A 26 4.77 -6.86 10.70
C ILE A 26 4.33 -8.25 10.27
N GLU A 27 3.72 -9.02 11.17
CA GLU A 27 3.19 -10.33 10.83
C GLU A 27 2.07 -10.26 9.79
N ILE A 28 1.15 -9.30 9.93
CA ILE A 28 0.04 -9.08 8.99
C ILE A 28 0.60 -8.77 7.59
N LEU A 29 1.50 -7.79 7.50
CA LEU A 29 2.14 -7.40 6.23
C LEU A 29 2.93 -8.54 5.60
N SER A 30 3.61 -9.36 6.42
CA SER A 30 4.36 -10.54 5.96
C SER A 30 3.44 -11.64 5.43
N LYS A 31 2.32 -11.91 6.10
CA LYS A 31 1.31 -12.88 5.65
C LYS A 31 0.64 -12.42 4.36
N GLN A 32 0.30 -11.12 4.28
CA GLN A 32 -0.23 -10.50 3.07
C GLN A 32 0.71 -10.64 1.89
N ARG A 33 2.00 -10.28 2.05
CA ARG A 33 3.05 -10.45 1.04
C ARG A 33 3.02 -11.85 0.44
N THR A 34 3.16 -12.88 1.27
CA THR A 34 3.21 -14.27 0.80
C THR A 34 1.91 -14.67 0.12
N LYS A 35 0.76 -14.35 0.71
CA LYS A 35 -0.55 -14.73 0.17
C LYS A 35 -0.83 -14.09 -1.19
N THR A 36 -0.58 -12.79 -1.30
CA THR A 36 -0.83 -11.99 -2.49
C THR A 36 0.09 -12.41 -3.64
N ILE A 37 1.39 -12.53 -3.40
CA ILE A 37 2.33 -13.01 -4.43
C ILE A 37 1.95 -14.41 -4.88
N THR A 38 1.67 -15.34 -3.95
CA THR A 38 1.28 -16.71 -4.28
C THR A 38 0.03 -16.76 -5.17
N LEU A 39 -1.00 -16.00 -4.83
CA LEU A 39 -2.23 -15.94 -5.63
C LEU A 39 -1.95 -15.41 -7.04
N LEU A 40 -1.22 -14.29 -7.14
CA LEU A 40 -0.97 -13.60 -8.39
C LEU A 40 0.05 -14.31 -9.31
N SER A 41 0.93 -15.16 -8.77
CA SER A 41 1.87 -15.98 -9.54
C SER A 41 1.17 -16.97 -10.49
N SER A 42 -0.10 -17.30 -10.24
CA SER A 42 -0.89 -18.17 -11.13
C SER A 42 -1.50 -17.43 -12.31
N VAL A 43 -1.49 -16.09 -12.31
CA VAL A 43 -2.10 -15.27 -13.35
C VAL A 43 -1.18 -15.18 -14.57
N SER A 44 -1.76 -15.42 -15.75
CA SER A 44 -1.02 -15.30 -17.01
C SER A 44 -0.80 -13.85 -17.43
N GLU A 45 0.28 -13.61 -18.17
CA GLU A 45 0.64 -12.32 -18.77
C GLU A 45 -0.53 -11.69 -19.57
N GLU A 46 -1.26 -12.52 -20.32
CA GLU A 46 -2.41 -12.10 -21.12
C GLU A 46 -3.58 -11.65 -20.23
N SER A 47 -3.87 -12.40 -19.16
CA SER A 47 -4.96 -12.06 -18.23
C SER A 47 -4.63 -10.79 -17.45
N ALA A 48 -3.37 -10.61 -17.05
CA ALA A 48 -2.91 -9.43 -16.35
C ALA A 48 -3.08 -8.13 -17.18
N ARG A 49 -3.05 -8.23 -18.52
CA ARG A 49 -3.24 -7.10 -19.44
C ARG A 49 -4.71 -6.68 -19.60
N LYS A 50 -5.67 -7.45 -19.07
CA LYS A 50 -7.11 -7.16 -19.24
C LYS A 50 -7.63 -6.24 -18.14
N ALA A 51 -8.49 -5.30 -18.53
CA ALA A 51 -9.35 -4.55 -17.61
C ALA A 51 -10.71 -5.26 -17.52
N TYR A 52 -11.38 -5.19 -16.37
CA TYR A 52 -12.69 -5.83 -16.19
C TYR A 52 -13.85 -5.08 -16.86
N ALA A 53 -13.64 -3.81 -17.23
CA ALA A 53 -14.61 -2.98 -17.94
C ALA A 53 -13.92 -1.82 -18.68
N PRO A 54 -14.56 -1.23 -19.71
CA PRO A 54 -14.07 -0.01 -20.36
C PRO A 54 -13.80 1.12 -19.37
N GLY A 55 -12.67 1.81 -19.52
CA GLY A 55 -12.26 2.91 -18.64
C GLY A 55 -11.76 2.49 -17.26
N LYS A 56 -11.60 1.19 -17.00
CA LYS A 56 -10.99 0.67 -15.77
C LYS A 56 -9.54 0.25 -16.03
N TRP A 57 -8.74 0.28 -14.97
CA TRP A 57 -7.36 -0.16 -15.03
C TRP A 57 -7.23 -1.64 -15.38
N THR A 58 -6.17 -1.99 -16.09
CA THR A 58 -5.76 -3.40 -16.23
C THR A 58 -5.26 -3.94 -14.89
N LEU A 59 -5.21 -5.26 -14.74
CA LEU A 59 -4.65 -5.84 -13.50
C LEU A 59 -3.18 -5.42 -13.28
N LYS A 60 -2.41 -5.27 -14.37
CA LYS A 60 -1.05 -4.70 -14.30
C LYS A 60 -1.01 -3.29 -13.72
N GLU A 61 -1.94 -2.43 -14.12
CA GLU A 61 -2.06 -1.08 -13.60
C GLU A 61 -2.50 -1.07 -12.13
N VAL A 62 -3.39 -1.98 -11.72
CA VAL A 62 -3.76 -2.15 -10.30
C VAL A 62 -2.55 -2.55 -9.45
N ILE A 63 -1.76 -3.53 -9.87
CA ILE A 63 -0.55 -3.93 -9.12
C ILE A 63 0.52 -2.83 -9.13
N GLY A 64 0.70 -2.15 -10.27
CA GLY A 64 1.57 -0.98 -10.34
C GLY A 64 1.13 0.12 -9.36
N HIS A 65 -0.17 0.43 -9.32
CA HIS A 65 -0.75 1.38 -8.38
C HIS A 65 -0.51 0.98 -6.92
N MET A 66 -0.76 -0.28 -6.55
CA MET A 66 -0.50 -0.77 -5.19
C MET A 66 0.97 -0.58 -4.81
N THR A 67 1.87 -0.94 -5.73
CA THR A 67 3.32 -0.85 -5.53
C THR A 67 3.77 0.60 -5.32
N ASP A 68 3.32 1.53 -6.18
CA ASP A 68 3.71 2.96 -6.07
C ASP A 68 3.05 3.65 -4.88
N SER A 69 1.80 3.32 -4.57
CA SER A 69 1.11 3.83 -3.38
C SER A 69 1.87 3.43 -2.12
N GLU A 70 2.33 2.19 -2.04
CA GLU A 70 3.14 1.73 -0.90
C GLU A 70 4.50 2.42 -0.84
N ARG A 71 5.19 2.67 -1.97
CA ARG A 71 6.43 3.47 -1.98
C ARG A 71 6.22 4.86 -1.40
N VAL A 72 5.15 5.55 -1.84
CA VAL A 72 4.83 6.90 -1.36
C VAL A 72 4.47 6.88 0.13
N MET A 73 3.65 5.92 0.56
CA MET A 73 3.28 5.75 1.96
C MET A 73 4.50 5.43 2.83
N SER A 74 5.39 4.55 2.38
CA SER A 74 6.63 4.21 3.08
C SER A 74 7.60 5.39 3.15
N TYR A 75 7.71 6.21 2.10
CA TYR A 75 8.45 7.46 2.17
C TYR A 75 7.87 8.42 3.22
N ARG A 76 6.54 8.60 3.24
CA ARG A 76 5.89 9.45 4.24
C ARG A 76 6.14 8.93 5.65
N MET A 77 6.02 7.63 5.86
CA MET A 77 6.34 6.97 7.14
C MET A 77 7.79 7.22 7.55
N LEU A 78 8.75 7.07 6.64
CA LEU A 78 10.16 7.37 6.89
C LEU A 78 10.35 8.84 7.30
N ALA A 79 9.81 9.77 6.54
CA ALA A 79 9.95 11.20 6.79
C ALA A 79 9.42 11.58 8.19
N ILE A 80 8.20 11.12 8.53
CA ILE A 80 7.59 11.35 9.84
C ILE A 80 8.43 10.70 10.95
N ALA A 81 8.88 9.47 10.75
CA ALA A 81 9.75 8.76 11.70
C ALA A 81 11.10 9.43 11.91
N ARG A 82 11.51 10.35 11.03
CA ARG A 82 12.75 11.15 11.14
C ARG A 82 12.51 12.63 11.46
N ASN A 83 11.32 12.97 11.97
CA ASN A 83 10.93 14.32 12.39
C ASN A 83 10.88 15.35 11.23
N GLU A 84 10.58 14.91 10.01
CA GLU A 84 10.24 15.86 8.96
C GLU A 84 9.03 16.70 9.39
N SER A 85 9.17 18.01 9.26
CA SER A 85 8.17 18.99 9.71
C SER A 85 7.48 19.68 8.52
N ALA A 86 8.08 19.62 7.34
CA ALA A 86 7.45 20.11 6.12
C ALA A 86 6.22 19.26 5.76
N PRO A 87 5.12 19.87 5.29
CA PRO A 87 3.99 19.13 4.75
C PRO A 87 4.42 18.23 3.58
N LEU A 88 4.07 16.95 3.67
CA LEU A 88 4.37 15.95 2.66
C LEU A 88 3.33 16.02 1.52
N PRO A 89 3.74 15.82 0.25
CA PRO A 89 2.89 16.04 -0.91
C PRO A 89 1.76 15.00 -1.01
N ALA A 90 0.65 15.41 -1.64
CA ALA A 90 -0.39 14.50 -2.12
C ALA A 90 0.14 13.56 -3.21
N MET A 91 -0.64 12.52 -3.51
CA MET A 91 -0.43 11.64 -4.65
C MET A 91 -1.74 11.56 -5.43
N ASP A 92 -1.70 11.92 -6.71
CA ASP A 92 -2.80 11.68 -7.63
C ASP A 92 -2.60 10.31 -8.27
N GLN A 93 -3.45 9.34 -7.91
CA GLN A 93 -3.31 7.96 -8.36
C GLN A 93 -3.50 7.80 -9.87
N ASP A 94 -4.43 8.54 -10.48
CA ASP A 94 -4.75 8.43 -11.90
C ASP A 94 -3.61 9.01 -12.73
N GLN A 95 -3.07 10.15 -12.31
CA GLN A 95 -1.88 10.74 -12.90
C GLN A 95 -0.69 9.78 -12.82
N TYR A 96 -0.41 9.19 -11.65
CA TYR A 96 0.72 8.28 -11.47
C TYR A 96 0.58 7.03 -12.35
N VAL A 97 -0.60 6.39 -12.36
CA VAL A 97 -0.84 5.20 -13.19
C VAL A 97 -0.70 5.52 -14.68
N SER A 98 -1.25 6.65 -15.13
CA SER A 98 -1.16 7.06 -16.54
C SER A 98 0.28 7.33 -16.99
N ALA A 99 1.13 7.89 -16.11
CA ALA A 99 2.53 8.18 -16.40
C ALA A 99 3.42 6.93 -16.37
N ALA A 100 3.10 5.94 -15.54
CA ALA A 100 3.95 4.78 -15.28
C ALA A 100 4.00 3.76 -16.41
N ASN A 101 3.02 3.73 -17.32
CA ASN A 101 2.96 2.81 -18.45
C ASN A 101 3.11 1.31 -18.04
N PHE A 102 2.50 0.89 -16.92
CA PHE A 102 2.67 -0.46 -16.35
C PHE A 102 2.38 -1.61 -17.33
N ASN A 103 1.51 -1.39 -18.31
CA ASN A 103 1.21 -2.37 -19.36
C ASN A 103 2.42 -2.72 -20.28
N LYS A 104 3.51 -1.95 -20.24
CA LYS A 104 4.76 -2.25 -20.95
C LYS A 104 5.69 -3.19 -20.17
N LEU A 105 5.53 -3.30 -18.87
CA LEU A 105 6.32 -4.20 -18.01
C LEU A 105 5.77 -5.63 -18.08
N SER A 106 6.62 -6.62 -17.86
CA SER A 106 6.15 -8.00 -17.69
C SER A 106 5.39 -8.15 -16.38
N TRP A 107 4.49 -9.12 -16.30
CA TRP A 107 3.78 -9.43 -15.07
C TRP A 107 4.73 -9.81 -13.93
N GLU A 108 5.75 -10.62 -14.26
CA GLU A 108 6.82 -11.00 -13.33
C GLU A 108 7.54 -9.79 -12.74
N GLN A 109 7.88 -8.79 -13.56
CA GLN A 109 8.53 -7.56 -13.09
C GLN A 109 7.65 -6.79 -12.10
N LEU A 110 6.35 -6.72 -12.35
CA LEU A 110 5.40 -6.05 -11.46
C LEU A 110 5.28 -6.78 -10.11
N LEU A 111 5.19 -8.12 -10.12
CA LEU A 111 5.12 -8.92 -8.88
C LEU A 111 6.43 -8.83 -8.08
N ALA A 112 7.59 -8.91 -8.74
CA ALA A 112 8.88 -8.72 -8.08
C ALA A 112 9.00 -7.30 -7.47
N GLY A 113 8.45 -6.29 -8.15
CA GLY A 113 8.38 -4.92 -7.65
C GLY A 113 7.54 -4.79 -6.37
N LEU A 114 6.33 -5.35 -6.37
CA LEU A 114 5.46 -5.38 -5.20
C LEU A 114 6.11 -6.10 -4.01
N ASP A 115 6.70 -7.28 -4.27
CA ASP A 115 7.38 -8.09 -3.26
C ASP A 115 8.56 -7.36 -2.61
N THR A 116 9.36 -6.67 -3.43
CA THR A 116 10.51 -5.88 -2.98
C THR A 116 10.07 -4.69 -2.15
N VAL A 117 9.05 -3.95 -2.60
CA VAL A 117 8.51 -2.79 -1.86
C VAL A 117 7.96 -3.22 -0.52
N ARG A 118 7.18 -4.31 -0.47
CA ARG A 118 6.66 -4.83 0.80
C ARG A 118 7.76 -5.24 1.77
N SER A 119 8.81 -5.88 1.27
CA SER A 119 9.99 -6.22 2.07
C SER A 119 10.67 -4.97 2.63
N ASN A 120 10.81 -3.93 1.82
CA ASN A 120 11.38 -2.65 2.24
C ASN A 120 10.50 -1.95 3.29
N THR A 121 9.19 -1.94 3.11
CA THR A 121 8.23 -1.38 4.08
C THR A 121 8.33 -2.08 5.43
N ILE A 122 8.35 -3.41 5.45
CA ILE A 122 8.51 -4.20 6.69
C ILE A 122 9.84 -3.89 7.38
N SER A 123 10.92 -3.80 6.60
CA SER A 123 12.25 -3.42 7.10
C SER A 123 12.24 -2.00 7.68
N LEU A 124 11.65 -1.02 7.00
CA LEU A 124 11.51 0.34 7.52
C LEU A 124 10.74 0.34 8.85
N ILE A 125 9.59 -0.33 8.89
CA ILE A 125 8.77 -0.48 10.08
C ILE A 125 9.63 -1.04 11.22
N SER A 126 10.45 -2.08 11.03
CA SER A 126 11.29 -2.63 12.11
C SER A 126 12.33 -1.66 12.68
N THR A 127 12.72 -0.61 11.94
CA THR A 127 13.64 0.44 12.42
C THR A 127 12.98 1.58 13.21
N ILE A 128 11.65 1.58 13.36
CA ILE A 128 10.92 2.64 14.05
C ILE A 128 10.74 2.27 15.52
N ASP A 129 11.30 3.06 16.43
CA ASP A 129 11.13 2.83 17.87
C ASP A 129 9.67 2.96 18.28
N ASP A 130 9.25 2.16 19.27
CA ASP A 130 7.87 2.12 19.77
C ASP A 130 7.38 3.50 20.22
N ALA A 131 8.25 4.32 20.82
CA ALA A 131 7.93 5.69 21.24
C ALA A 131 7.61 6.64 20.07
N SER A 132 8.00 6.28 18.84
CA SER A 132 7.71 7.07 17.64
C SER A 132 6.46 6.59 16.91
N TRP A 133 5.84 5.46 17.29
CA TRP A 133 4.74 4.85 16.55
C TRP A 133 3.52 5.78 16.38
N ASP A 134 3.23 6.57 17.43
CA ASP A 134 2.12 7.52 17.45
C ASP A 134 2.52 8.92 16.96
N ARG A 135 3.76 9.10 16.49
CA ARG A 135 4.21 10.39 15.96
C ARG A 135 3.41 10.74 14.71
N ASN A 136 2.97 12.00 14.68
CA ASN A 136 2.23 12.58 13.58
C ASN A 136 3.13 13.41 12.68
N GLY A 137 2.80 13.43 11.39
CA GLY A 137 3.25 14.46 10.46
C GLY A 137 2.09 14.96 9.63
N THR A 138 2.37 15.95 8.79
CA THR A 138 1.36 16.58 7.94
C THR A 138 1.48 16.03 6.52
N VAL A 139 0.41 15.43 5.99
CA VAL A 139 0.28 15.15 4.56
C VAL A 139 -0.74 16.14 4.01
N MET A 140 -0.32 16.98 3.07
CA MET A 140 -1.07 18.16 2.62
C MET A 140 -1.45 19.08 3.77
N ASN A 141 -2.70 18.98 4.24
CA ASN A 141 -3.28 19.78 5.32
C ASN A 141 -3.84 18.91 6.46
N SER A 142 -3.57 17.60 6.44
CA SER A 142 -4.12 16.64 7.38
C SER A 142 -3.01 15.98 8.19
N LEU A 143 -3.24 15.81 9.50
CA LEU A 143 -2.35 15.04 10.37
C LEU A 143 -2.53 13.54 10.11
N VAL A 144 -1.41 12.83 10.11
CA VAL A 144 -1.40 11.36 9.99
C VAL A 144 -0.28 10.79 10.85
N SER A 145 -0.58 9.74 11.60
CA SER A 145 0.41 9.02 12.40
C SER A 145 1.11 7.94 11.59
N ILE A 146 2.32 7.54 12.03
CA ILE A 146 3.04 6.40 11.45
C ILE A 146 2.18 5.13 11.51
N GLY A 147 1.53 4.86 12.64
CA GLY A 147 0.61 3.73 12.77
C GLY A 147 -0.53 3.78 11.75
N THR A 148 -1.11 4.96 11.49
CA THR A 148 -2.16 5.12 10.48
C THR A 148 -1.66 4.78 9.09
N ILE A 149 -0.44 5.18 8.74
CA ILE A 149 0.17 4.84 7.44
C ILE A 149 0.41 3.33 7.33
N ALA A 150 1.01 2.72 8.35
CA ALA A 150 1.34 1.29 8.30
C ALA A 150 0.10 0.39 8.19
N TYR A 151 -0.94 0.67 9.00
CA TYR A 151 -2.22 -0.02 8.88
C TYR A 151 -2.98 0.37 7.59
N GLY A 152 -2.81 1.60 7.11
CA GLY A 152 -3.35 2.06 5.83
C GLY A 152 -2.80 1.26 4.65
N ILE A 153 -1.49 0.96 4.63
CA ILE A 153 -0.86 0.07 3.64
C ILE A 153 -1.50 -1.32 3.66
N ALA A 154 -1.62 -1.93 4.85
CA ALA A 154 -2.22 -3.25 5.00
C ALA A 154 -3.69 -3.26 4.54
N GLY A 155 -4.46 -2.23 4.89
CA GLY A 155 -5.87 -2.08 4.52
C GLY A 155 -6.09 -1.79 3.03
N HIS A 156 -5.22 -0.98 2.43
CA HIS A 156 -5.22 -0.67 1.00
C HIS A 156 -5.02 -1.92 0.15
N GLU A 157 -4.10 -2.80 0.57
CA GLU A 157 -3.96 -4.11 -0.07
C GLU A 157 -5.22 -4.95 0.07
N LEU A 158 -5.82 -5.06 1.27
CA LEU A 158 -7.06 -5.85 1.46
C LEU A 158 -8.19 -5.37 0.56
N HIS A 159 -8.34 -4.04 0.43
CA HIS A 159 -9.30 -3.44 -0.48
C HIS A 159 -9.06 -3.87 -1.92
N HIS A 160 -7.83 -3.72 -2.43
CA HIS A 160 -7.52 -4.05 -3.82
C HIS A 160 -7.56 -5.55 -4.09
N MET A 161 -7.11 -6.39 -3.16
CA MET A 161 -7.19 -7.84 -3.31
C MET A 161 -8.63 -8.34 -3.35
N LYS A 162 -9.57 -7.67 -2.66
CA LYS A 162 -11.00 -7.93 -2.83
C LYS A 162 -11.47 -7.61 -4.25
N VAL A 163 -11.10 -6.45 -4.78
CA VAL A 163 -11.44 -6.05 -6.16
C VAL A 163 -10.85 -7.01 -7.18
N ILE A 164 -9.58 -7.40 -7.00
CA ILE A 164 -8.88 -8.36 -7.85
C ILE A 164 -9.64 -9.70 -7.88
N SER A 165 -9.96 -10.24 -6.71
CA SER A 165 -10.70 -11.50 -6.59
C SER A 165 -12.11 -11.44 -7.17
N ASP A 166 -12.79 -10.28 -7.09
CA ASP A 166 -14.18 -10.15 -7.54
C ASP A 166 -14.33 -9.83 -9.03
N LYS A 167 -13.28 -9.29 -9.66
CA LYS A 167 -13.37 -8.67 -11.00
C LYS A 167 -12.35 -9.14 -12.01
N TYR A 168 -11.20 -9.65 -11.58
CA TYR A 168 -10.09 -10.00 -12.48
C TYR A 168 -9.76 -11.49 -12.49
N LEU A 169 -10.08 -12.20 -11.41
CA LEU A 169 -9.94 -13.65 -11.27
C LEU A 169 -11.31 -14.32 -11.36
#